data_AF-A0A2P7N0E6-F1
#
_entry.id   AF-A0A2P7N0E6-F1
#
_cell.length_a   1.000
_cell.length_b   1.000
_cell.length_c   1.000
_cell.angle_alpha   90.00
_cell.angle_beta   90.00
_cell.angle_gamma   90.00
#
_symmetry.space_group_name_H-M   'P 1'
#
loop_
_entity.id
_entity.type
_entity.pdbx_description
1 polymer ?
#
loop_
_entity_poly.entity_id
_entity_poly.type
_entity_poly.pdbx_seq_one_letter_code
_entity_poly.pdbx_strand_id
1 'polypeptide(L)'
;MDTSPPAWLPETAARTYPGWVQRKAVTLCKRDQKRGGSSNVQEYRIAIHNAVVASGGLDHWTGEQLDWHLIGTYDNREAEAGSGAHKKLYALLPTIDHHSNLPEPNFVICAWRTNDAKHDMTPEELVEFCRRVIAHAEAKTASVADCG
;
A
#
# COMPACT_ATOMS: atom_id res chain seq x y z
N MET A 1 -17.37 -17.56 -1.74
CA MET A 1 -15.95 -17.50 -2.17
C MET A 1 -15.11 -17.35 -0.93
N ASP A 2 -14.14 -18.22 -0.78
CA ASP A 2 -13.28 -18.29 0.41
C ASP A 2 -12.10 -17.32 0.24
N THR A 3 -11.94 -16.39 1.17
CA THR A 3 -10.77 -15.48 1.23
C THR A 3 -9.74 -16.05 2.20
N SER A 4 -9.39 -17.31 1.98
CA SER A 4 -8.38 -18.01 2.77
C SER A 4 -7.01 -17.33 2.63
N PRO A 5 -6.18 -17.31 3.69
CA PRO A 5 -4.86 -16.73 3.62
C PRO A 5 -4.00 -17.47 2.58
N PRO A 6 -3.27 -16.76 1.70
CA PRO A 6 -2.28 -17.38 0.83
C PRO A 6 -1.22 -18.18 1.60
N ALA A 7 -0.77 -19.30 1.03
CA ALA A 7 0.18 -20.21 1.68
C ALA A 7 1.56 -19.60 1.98
N TRP A 8 1.93 -18.53 1.27
CA TRP A 8 3.18 -17.80 1.50
C TRP A 8 3.10 -16.80 2.66
N LEU A 9 1.90 -16.54 3.22
CA LEU A 9 1.80 -15.66 4.38
C LEU A 9 2.42 -16.32 5.62
N PRO A 10 3.15 -15.55 6.45
CA PRO A 10 3.57 -16.01 7.76
C PRO A 10 2.37 -16.50 8.59
N GLU A 11 2.53 -17.53 9.42
CA GLU A 11 1.42 -18.12 10.19
C GLU A 11 0.71 -17.08 11.08
N THR A 12 1.50 -16.19 11.69
CA THR A 12 1.01 -15.07 12.51
C THR A 12 0.09 -14.13 11.71
N ALA A 13 0.46 -13.83 10.46
CA ALA A 13 -0.34 -13.02 9.55
C ALA A 13 -1.58 -13.78 9.05
N ALA A 14 -1.45 -15.08 8.75
CA ALA A 14 -2.53 -15.91 8.22
C ALA A 14 -3.77 -15.93 9.14
N ARG A 15 -3.58 -15.92 10.47
CA ARG A 15 -4.67 -15.85 11.45
C ARG A 15 -5.40 -14.49 11.44
N THR A 16 -4.67 -13.40 11.21
CA THR A 16 -5.20 -12.04 11.20
C THR A 16 -5.80 -11.65 9.85
N TYR A 17 -5.35 -12.31 8.78
CA TYR A 17 -5.64 -11.98 7.40
C TYR A 17 -7.14 -11.85 7.07
N PRO A 18 -8.04 -12.80 7.41
CA PRO A 18 -9.46 -12.69 7.05
C PRO A 18 -10.11 -11.44 7.66
N GLY A 19 -9.78 -11.13 8.91
CA GLY A 19 -10.27 -9.94 9.60
C GLY A 19 -9.69 -8.65 9.00
N TRP A 20 -8.42 -8.66 8.60
CA TRP A 20 -7.78 -7.54 7.92
C TRP A 20 -8.45 -7.24 6.56
N VAL A 21 -8.66 -8.26 5.72
CA VAL A 21 -9.35 -8.11 4.43
C VAL A 21 -10.76 -7.55 4.62
N GLN A 22 -11.53 -8.10 5.57
CA GLN A 22 -12.89 -7.61 5.86
C GLN A 22 -12.89 -6.14 6.26
N ARG A 23 -12.02 -5.73 7.19
CA ARG A 23 -11.95 -4.33 7.66
C ARG A 23 -11.58 -3.38 6.52
N LYS A 24 -10.59 -3.74 5.72
CA LYS A 24 -10.15 -2.92 4.58
C LYS A 24 -11.25 -2.80 3.52
N ALA A 25 -11.93 -3.91 3.19
CA ALA A 25 -13.04 -3.92 2.25
C ALA A 25 -14.18 -2.97 2.67
N VAL A 26 -14.57 -3.01 3.95
CA VAL A 26 -15.61 -2.11 4.48
C VAL A 26 -15.18 -0.65 4.38
N THR A 27 -13.94 -0.32 4.78
CA THR A 27 -13.43 1.05 4.74
C THR A 27 -13.35 1.60 3.32
N LEU A 28 -12.77 0.84 2.39
CA LEU A 28 -12.60 1.26 1.00
C LEU A 28 -13.95 1.37 0.29
N CYS A 29 -14.84 0.37 0.45
CA CYS A 29 -16.19 0.42 -0.12
C CYS A 29 -16.96 1.67 0.33
N LYS A 30 -16.93 2.00 1.63
CA LYS A 30 -17.55 3.24 2.14
C LYS A 30 -16.91 4.50 1.58
N ARG A 31 -15.57 4.51 1.42
CA ARG A 31 -14.85 5.67 0.88
C ARG A 31 -15.22 5.91 -0.58
N ASP A 32 -15.25 4.86 -1.37
CA ASP A 32 -15.46 4.96 -2.81
C ASP A 32 -16.93 5.19 -3.16
N GLN A 33 -17.88 4.67 -2.36
CA GLN A 33 -19.30 5.03 -2.44
C GLN A 33 -19.53 6.54 -2.28
N LYS A 34 -18.79 7.20 -1.37
CA LYS A 34 -18.86 8.67 -1.24
C LYS A 34 -18.31 9.41 -2.47
N ARG A 35 -17.51 8.75 -3.30
CA ARG A 35 -16.93 9.27 -4.54
C ARG A 35 -17.73 8.85 -5.78
N GLY A 36 -18.89 8.20 -5.60
CA GLY A 36 -19.77 7.76 -6.70
C GLY A 36 -19.61 6.29 -7.12
N GLY A 37 -18.82 5.48 -6.40
CA GLY A 37 -18.72 4.04 -6.64
C GLY A 37 -20.00 3.28 -6.28
N SER A 38 -20.30 2.21 -7.02
CA SER A 38 -21.53 1.41 -6.87
C SER A 38 -21.32 0.00 -6.32
N SER A 39 -20.07 -0.44 -6.21
CA SER A 39 -19.71 -1.80 -5.77
C SER A 39 -20.01 -2.07 -4.29
N ASN A 40 -20.20 -3.35 -3.97
CA ASN A 40 -20.52 -3.83 -2.62
C ASN A 40 -19.29 -4.39 -1.89
N VAL A 41 -19.40 -4.55 -0.56
CA VAL A 41 -18.29 -5.01 0.29
C VAL A 41 -17.73 -6.37 -0.14
N GLN A 42 -18.55 -7.29 -0.65
CA GLN A 42 -18.10 -8.61 -1.07
C GLN A 42 -17.19 -8.52 -2.31
N GLU A 43 -17.51 -7.63 -3.26
CA GLU A 43 -16.64 -7.36 -4.43
C GLU A 43 -15.28 -6.80 -3.99
N TYR A 44 -15.27 -5.87 -3.03
CA TYR A 44 -14.03 -5.34 -2.47
C TYR A 44 -13.20 -6.42 -1.78
N ARG A 45 -13.81 -7.32 -1.02
CA ARG A 45 -13.09 -8.44 -0.38
C ARG A 45 -12.39 -9.33 -1.41
N ILE A 46 -13.09 -9.65 -2.49
CA ILE A 46 -12.55 -10.49 -3.58
C ILE A 46 -11.42 -9.74 -4.28
N ALA A 47 -11.63 -8.47 -4.65
CA ALA A 47 -10.61 -7.67 -5.32
C ALA A 47 -9.35 -7.50 -4.46
N ILE A 48 -9.51 -7.22 -3.16
CA ILE A 48 -8.37 -7.14 -2.21
C ILE A 48 -7.67 -8.50 -2.14
N HIS A 49 -8.41 -9.60 -1.98
CA HIS A 49 -7.79 -10.93 -1.92
C HIS A 49 -7.00 -11.26 -3.19
N ASN A 50 -7.57 -10.98 -4.36
CA ASN A 50 -6.89 -11.17 -5.64
C ASN A 50 -5.63 -10.30 -5.75
N ALA A 51 -5.68 -9.04 -5.30
CA ALA A 51 -4.51 -8.16 -5.26
C ALA A 51 -3.41 -8.71 -4.35
N VAL A 52 -3.79 -9.27 -3.18
CA VAL A 52 -2.85 -9.94 -2.28
C VAL A 52 -2.20 -11.15 -2.95
N VAL A 53 -3.00 -12.04 -3.56
CA VAL A 53 -2.48 -13.22 -4.25
C VAL A 53 -1.52 -12.81 -5.38
N ALA A 54 -1.90 -11.81 -6.18
CA ALA A 54 -1.11 -11.31 -7.29
C ALA A 54 0.20 -10.64 -6.84
N SER A 55 0.25 -10.05 -5.64
CA SER A 55 1.46 -9.37 -5.16
C SER A 55 2.58 -10.34 -4.77
N GLY A 56 2.27 -11.60 -4.45
CA GLY A 56 3.26 -12.57 -3.97
C GLY A 56 3.98 -12.10 -2.70
N GLY A 57 3.38 -11.18 -1.96
CA GLY A 57 3.97 -10.55 -0.78
C GLY A 57 4.89 -9.36 -1.04
N LEU A 58 5.03 -8.91 -2.30
CA LEU A 58 5.87 -7.80 -2.70
C LEU A 58 5.07 -6.49 -2.87
N ASP A 59 5.77 -5.37 -2.78
CA ASP A 59 5.28 -4.05 -3.15
C ASP A 59 5.12 -3.98 -4.68
N HIS A 60 3.93 -3.62 -5.16
CA HIS A 60 3.65 -3.51 -6.58
C HIS A 60 4.51 -2.47 -7.31
N TRP A 61 4.82 -1.34 -6.66
CA TRP A 61 5.51 -0.22 -7.27
C TRP A 61 7.03 -0.30 -7.14
N THR A 62 7.54 -0.86 -6.03
CA THR A 62 8.99 -0.92 -5.75
C THR A 62 9.59 -2.33 -5.87
N GLY A 63 8.77 -3.38 -5.84
CA GLY A 63 9.21 -4.77 -5.81
C GLY A 63 9.77 -5.23 -4.45
N GLU A 64 9.74 -4.38 -3.43
CA GLU A 64 10.28 -4.72 -2.11
C GLU A 64 9.42 -5.74 -1.37
N GLN A 65 10.07 -6.58 -0.55
CA GLN A 65 9.36 -7.51 0.31
C GLN A 65 8.58 -6.75 1.39
N LEU A 66 7.27 -6.97 1.45
CA LEU A 66 6.42 -6.39 2.48
C LEU A 66 6.49 -7.19 3.78
N ASP A 67 6.31 -6.50 4.90
CA ASP A 67 6.29 -7.12 6.22
C ASP A 67 4.85 -7.43 6.66
N TRP A 68 4.40 -8.63 6.29
CA TRP A 68 3.05 -9.11 6.61
C TRP A 68 2.80 -9.35 8.10
N HIS A 69 3.83 -9.39 8.96
CA HIS A 69 3.64 -9.47 10.41
C HIS A 69 2.98 -8.21 10.99
N LEU A 70 3.04 -7.10 10.27
CA LEU A 70 2.49 -5.82 10.72
C LEU A 70 0.98 -5.70 10.50
N ILE A 71 0.34 -6.62 9.75
CA ILE A 71 -1.10 -6.50 9.51
C ILE A 71 -1.87 -6.64 10.82
N GLY A 72 -2.72 -5.65 11.11
CA GLY A 72 -3.53 -5.65 12.34
C GLY A 72 -2.78 -5.30 13.62
N THR A 73 -1.49 -4.95 13.57
CA THR A 73 -0.73 -4.49 14.74
C THR A 73 -0.73 -2.96 14.90
N TYR A 74 -0.98 -2.23 13.81
CA TYR A 74 -1.02 -0.76 13.87
C TYR A 74 -2.22 -0.25 14.68
N ASP A 75 -1.93 0.41 15.82
CA ASP A 75 -2.91 1.11 16.64
C ASP A 75 -2.83 2.63 16.38
N ASN A 76 -3.94 3.23 15.94
CA ASN A 76 -4.04 4.68 15.73
C ASN A 76 -3.76 5.49 17.00
N ARG A 77 -4.03 4.93 18.19
CA ARG A 77 -3.79 5.60 19.48
C ARG A 77 -2.30 5.75 19.78
N GLU A 78 -1.50 4.75 19.41
CA GLU A 78 -0.03 4.81 19.55
C GLU A 78 0.58 5.77 18.54
N ALA A 79 -0.02 5.90 17.36
CA ALA A 79 0.43 6.82 16.31
C ALA A 79 0.15 8.31 16.63
N GLU A 80 -0.91 8.62 17.38
CA GLU A 80 -1.17 9.97 17.90
C GLU A 80 -0.19 10.36 19.01
N ALA A 81 0.31 9.38 19.78
CA ALA A 81 1.33 9.58 20.82
C ALA A 81 2.78 9.55 20.29
N GLY A 82 3.01 8.91 19.14
CA GLY A 82 4.32 8.72 18.53
C GLY A 82 4.71 9.82 17.54
N SER A 83 5.92 10.35 17.69
CA SER A 83 6.56 11.21 16.68
C SER A 83 6.81 10.42 15.37
N GLY A 84 7.17 11.09 14.26
CA GLY A 84 7.38 10.47 12.95
C GLY A 84 8.32 9.23 12.92
N ALA A 85 9.09 8.97 13.98
CA ALA A 85 9.84 7.74 14.16
C ALA A 85 8.95 6.48 14.29
N HIS A 86 7.79 6.57 14.94
CA HIS A 86 6.87 5.44 15.10
C HIS A 86 6.28 5.00 13.75
N LYS A 87 5.91 5.95 12.88
CA LYS A 87 5.41 5.66 11.53
C LYS A 87 6.44 4.95 10.65
N LYS A 88 7.74 5.21 10.86
CA LYS A 88 8.82 4.54 10.11
C LYS A 88 8.91 3.03 10.40
N LEU A 89 8.47 2.57 11.58
CA LEU A 89 8.41 1.13 11.90
C LEU A 89 7.41 0.39 11.00
N TYR A 90 6.39 1.10 10.50
CA TYR A 90 5.37 0.58 9.62
C TYR A 90 5.62 0.89 8.14
N ALA A 91 6.84 1.32 7.79
CA ALA A 91 7.19 1.67 6.43
C ALA A 91 6.82 0.57 5.42
N LEU A 92 7.08 -0.70 5.76
CA LEU A 92 6.80 -1.88 4.95
C LEU A 92 5.48 -2.59 5.29
N LEU A 93 4.59 -1.97 6.08
CA LEU A 93 3.26 -2.51 6.35
C LEU A 93 2.50 -2.68 5.03
N PRO A 94 2.00 -3.89 4.70
CA PRO A 94 1.11 -4.07 3.56
C PRO A 94 -0.14 -3.20 3.68
N THR A 95 -0.38 -2.40 2.65
CA THR A 95 -1.60 -1.62 2.46
C THR A 95 -2.17 -1.87 1.07
N ILE A 96 -3.35 -1.32 0.83
CA ILE A 96 -4.08 -1.42 -0.43
C ILE A 96 -4.04 -0.04 -1.07
N ASP A 97 -3.55 0.01 -2.30
CA ASP A 97 -3.63 1.18 -3.16
C ASP A 97 -4.61 0.91 -4.30
N HIS A 98 -5.25 1.96 -4.77
CA HIS A 98 -6.03 1.89 -5.99
C HIS A 98 -5.07 1.96 -7.19
N HIS A 99 -5.21 1.03 -8.13
CA HIS A 99 -4.41 1.05 -9.35
C HIS A 99 -4.70 2.29 -10.21
N SER A 100 -5.94 2.81 -10.14
CA SER A 100 -6.40 4.02 -10.82
C SER A 100 -7.09 4.97 -9.82
N ASN A 101 -7.28 6.24 -10.18
CA ASN A 101 -7.99 7.19 -9.30
C ASN A 101 -9.53 7.04 -9.30
N LEU A 102 -10.05 6.01 -9.97
CA LEU A 102 -11.48 5.74 -10.07
C LEU A 102 -12.02 5.06 -8.80
N PRO A 103 -13.28 5.33 -8.40
CA PRO A 103 -13.89 4.76 -7.20
C PRO A 103 -14.41 3.33 -7.44
N GLU A 104 -13.53 2.44 -7.90
CA GLU A 104 -13.82 1.05 -8.26
C GLU A 104 -12.89 0.07 -7.52
N PRO A 105 -13.29 -1.20 -7.32
CA PRO A 105 -12.47 -2.19 -6.61
C PRO A 105 -11.33 -2.73 -7.50
N ASN A 106 -10.42 -1.87 -7.91
CA ASN A 106 -9.23 -2.19 -8.70
C ASN A 106 -7.96 -1.86 -7.89
N PHE A 107 -7.36 -2.90 -7.32
CA PHE A 107 -6.37 -2.77 -6.26
C PHE A 107 -5.03 -3.39 -6.59
N VAL A 108 -3.99 -2.80 -6.01
CA VAL A 108 -2.67 -3.40 -5.86
C VAL A 108 -2.25 -3.34 -4.39
N ILE A 109 -1.30 -4.20 -4.01
CA ILE A 109 -0.71 -4.16 -2.67
C ILE A 109 0.63 -3.44 -2.74
N CYS A 110 0.83 -2.49 -1.84
CA CYS A 110 2.09 -1.79 -1.69
C CYS A 110 2.39 -1.55 -0.20
N ALA A 111 3.59 -1.10 0.09
CA ALA A 111 4.01 -0.69 1.41
C ALA A 111 3.31 0.63 1.79
N TRP A 112 3.07 0.84 3.08
CA TRP A 112 2.49 2.10 3.55
C TRP A 112 3.30 3.30 3.04
N ARG A 113 4.62 3.30 3.22
CA ARG A 113 5.44 4.45 2.75
C ARG A 113 5.26 4.73 1.27
N THR A 114 5.08 3.68 0.46
CA THR A 114 4.91 3.79 -0.99
C THR A 114 3.57 4.43 -1.30
N ASN A 115 2.50 4.00 -0.62
CA ASN A 115 1.17 4.60 -0.74
C ASN A 115 1.15 6.07 -0.33
N ASP A 116 1.81 6.42 0.78
CA ASP A 116 1.93 7.81 1.26
C ASP A 116 2.72 8.68 0.27
N ALA A 117 3.77 8.13 -0.36
CA ALA A 117 4.57 8.83 -1.36
C ALA A 117 3.85 8.97 -2.70
N LYS A 118 3.12 7.94 -3.14
CA LYS A 118 2.36 7.94 -4.39
C LYS A 118 1.16 8.90 -4.32
N HIS A 119 0.50 8.98 -3.18
CA HIS A 119 -0.66 9.84 -2.95
C HIS A 119 -1.73 9.64 -4.04
N ASP A 120 -2.07 10.68 -4.80
CA ASP A 120 -3.07 10.71 -5.87
C ASP A 120 -2.46 10.63 -7.27
N MET A 121 -1.14 10.41 -7.38
CA MET A 121 -0.49 10.24 -8.67
C MET A 121 -1.01 8.98 -9.38
N THR A 122 -1.25 9.11 -10.68
CA THR A 122 -1.40 7.94 -11.56
C THR A 122 -0.07 7.15 -11.63
N PRO A 123 -0.09 5.91 -12.12
CA PRO A 123 1.16 5.15 -12.34
C PRO A 123 2.17 5.92 -13.20
N GLU A 124 1.70 6.59 -14.26
CA GLU A 124 2.54 7.38 -15.16
C GLU A 124 3.14 8.60 -14.47
N GLU A 125 2.33 9.31 -13.67
CA GLU A 125 2.76 10.47 -12.89
C GLU A 125 3.79 10.08 -11.83
N LEU A 126 3.60 8.94 -11.14
CA LEU A 126 4.55 8.44 -10.16
C LEU A 126 5.91 8.15 -10.82
N VAL A 127 5.92 7.46 -11.95
CA VAL A 127 7.17 7.13 -12.64
C VAL A 127 7.87 8.41 -13.10
N GLU A 128 7.13 9.37 -13.65
CA GLU A 128 7.67 10.66 -14.07
C GLU A 128 8.22 11.48 -12.89
N PHE A 129 7.53 11.47 -11.75
CA PHE A 129 8.01 12.09 -10.51
C PHE A 129 9.33 11.45 -10.05
N CYS A 130 9.41 10.12 -10.01
CA CYS A 130 10.64 9.41 -9.65
C CYS A 130 11.81 9.74 -10.59
N ARG A 131 11.58 9.84 -11.91
CA ARG A 131 12.62 10.26 -12.87
C ARG A 131 13.17 11.64 -12.55
N ARG A 132 12.29 12.60 -12.20
CA ARG A 132 12.70 13.98 -11.83
C ARG A 132 13.52 14.01 -10.55
N VAL A 133 13.13 13.22 -9.55
CA VAL A 133 13.87 13.09 -8.29
C VAL A 133 15.28 12.55 -8.55
N ILE A 134 15.40 11.48 -9.34
CA ILE A 134 16.70 10.86 -9.70
C ILE A 134 17.57 11.86 -10.46
N ALA A 135 17.05 12.46 -11.54
CA ALA A 135 17.80 13.42 -12.36
C ALA A 135 18.32 14.61 -11.54
N HIS A 136 17.50 15.12 -10.61
CA HIS A 136 17.93 16.21 -9.72
C HIS A 136 19.01 15.78 -8.73
N ALA A 137 18.89 14.58 -8.15
CA ALA A 137 19.88 14.04 -7.21
C ALA A 137 21.24 13.83 -7.90
N GLU A 138 21.24 13.25 -9.10
CA GLU A 138 22.45 13.03 -9.91
C GLU A 138 23.13 14.35 -10.30
N ALA A 139 22.36 15.36 -10.74
CA ALA A 139 22.89 16.67 -11.08
C ALA A 139 23.56 17.36 -9.86
N LYS A 140 22.97 17.23 -8.67
CA LYS A 140 23.54 17.78 -7.44
C LYS A 140 24.85 17.08 -7.07
N THR A 141 24.92 15.76 -7.20
CA THR A 141 26.16 15.01 -6.95
C THR A 141 27.26 15.39 -7.94
N ALA A 142 26.94 15.56 -9.23
CA ALA A 142 27.90 15.99 -10.25
C ALA A 142 28.47 17.40 -9.95
N SER A 143 27.62 18.36 -9.57
CA SER A 143 28.08 19.72 -9.23
C SER A 143 29.03 19.81 -8.02
N VAL A 144 28.96 18.83 -7.11
CA VAL A 144 29.83 18.77 -5.92
C VAL A 144 31.18 18.14 -6.26
N ALA A 145 31.23 17.22 -7.22
CA ALA A 145 32.47 16.61 -7.69
C ALA A 145 33.35 17.58 -8.50
N ASP A 146 32.76 18.52 -9.23
CA ASP A 146 33.48 19.51 -10.07
C ASP A 146 34.05 20.71 -9.27
N CYS A 147 33.80 20.78 -7.95
CA CYS A 147 34.27 21.84 -7.06
C CYS A 147 35.31 21.37 -6.02
N GLY A 148 35.83 20.14 -6.17
CA GLY A 148 36.84 19.52 -5.29
C GLY A 148 38.22 19.46 -5.90
#